data_AF-A0A3N5Y0A5-F1
#
_entry.id   AF-A0A3N5Y0A5-F1
#
_cell.length_a   1.000
_cell.length_b   1.000
_cell.length_c   1.000
_cell.angle_alpha   90.00
_cell.angle_beta   90.00
_cell.angle_gamma   90.00
#
_symmetry.space_group_name_H-M   'P 1'
#
loop_
_entity.id
_entity.type
_entity.pdbx_description
1 polymer ?
#
loop_
_entity_poly.entity_id
_entity_poly.type
_entity_poly.pdbx_seq_one_letter_code
_entity_poly.pdbx_strand_id
1 'polypeptide(L)'
;MSKKGFSSTAFWAKQIGLALVLVVLAAVVLIMRQDNKDTPKPEGAPEKRSIDTGLSDFYREFRMSSSDPIREPTGDFTIAVPDADEPLEQRLMGMTSELKPVSRGWVGEHKFRTFEAGNTLRSAISEYAQQEGMQVIWDLNEDFIVKHQFQMENNMIGSVADIARAIDANFQGKVKGYFCPNQRSLVITTNESDFIRQHCREAK
;
A
#
# COMPACT_ATOMS: atom_id res chain seq x y z
N MET A 1 5.34 0.41 -102.72
CA MET A 1 4.88 -0.59 -101.71
C MET A 1 6.06 -1.46 -101.32
N SER A 2 6.60 -1.35 -100.10
CA SER A 2 7.31 -2.43 -99.39
C SER A 2 7.81 -1.94 -98.03
N LYS A 3 7.09 -2.34 -96.98
CA LYS A 3 7.48 -2.22 -95.57
C LYS A 3 8.56 -3.27 -95.29
N LYS A 4 9.74 -2.88 -94.81
CA LYS A 4 10.65 -3.82 -94.12
C LYS A 4 10.60 -3.50 -92.63
N GLY A 5 10.02 -4.45 -91.89
CA GLY A 5 9.76 -4.36 -90.47
C GLY A 5 11.00 -4.60 -89.61
N PHE A 6 11.00 -3.90 -88.48
CA PHE A 6 11.61 -4.23 -87.20
C PHE A 6 13.13 -4.41 -87.09
N SER A 7 13.80 -3.35 -86.61
CA SER A 7 14.97 -3.44 -85.73
C SER A 7 14.51 -3.29 -84.27
N SER A 8 13.51 -4.07 -83.83
CA SER A 8 13.11 -4.14 -82.40
C SER A 8 13.95 -5.13 -81.62
N THR A 9 14.46 -6.18 -82.26
CA THR A 9 15.20 -7.26 -81.61
C THR A 9 16.53 -6.80 -81.01
N ALA A 10 17.27 -5.93 -81.70
CA ALA A 10 18.54 -5.40 -81.19
C ALA A 10 18.34 -4.41 -80.03
N PHE A 11 17.24 -3.65 -80.04
CA PHE A 11 16.87 -2.76 -78.93
C PHE A 11 16.44 -3.58 -77.72
N TRP A 12 15.53 -4.54 -77.90
CA TRP A 12 15.06 -5.41 -76.82
C TRP A 12 16.17 -6.30 -76.25
N ALA A 13 17.10 -6.80 -77.06
CA ALA A 13 18.24 -7.57 -76.56
C ALA A 13 19.14 -6.75 -75.60
N LYS A 14 19.40 -5.47 -75.92
CA LYS A 14 20.18 -4.58 -75.04
C LYS A 14 19.43 -4.26 -73.74
N GLN A 15 18.13 -4.01 -73.82
CA GLN A 15 17.31 -3.70 -72.64
C GLN A 15 17.15 -4.91 -71.71
N ILE A 16 16.94 -6.11 -72.28
CA ILE A 16 16.89 -7.37 -71.52
C ILE A 16 18.24 -7.66 -70.87
N GLY A 17 19.35 -7.41 -71.56
CA GLY A 17 20.69 -7.54 -70.98
C GLY A 17 20.91 -6.62 -69.78
N LEU A 18 20.46 -5.37 -69.87
CA LEU A 18 20.58 -4.40 -68.78
C LEU A 18 19.67 -4.75 -67.59
N ALA A 19 18.46 -5.25 -67.85
CA ALA A 19 17.57 -5.76 -66.81
C ALA A 19 18.17 -6.97 -66.07
N LEU A 20 18.81 -7.90 -66.79
CA LEU A 20 19.51 -9.04 -66.19
C LEU A 20 20.65 -8.60 -65.27
N VAL A 21 21.44 -7.62 -65.67
CA VAL A 21 22.52 -7.05 -64.84
C VAL A 21 21.96 -6.41 -63.56
N LEU A 22 20.84 -5.69 -63.65
CA LEU A 22 20.17 -5.10 -62.48
C LEU A 22 19.65 -6.17 -61.51
N VAL A 23 19.09 -7.25 -62.02
CA VAL A 23 18.62 -8.38 -61.20
C VAL A 23 19.79 -9.08 -60.50
N VAL A 24 20.91 -9.28 -61.19
CA VAL A 24 22.12 -9.85 -60.59
C VAL A 24 22.69 -8.94 -59.49
N LEU A 25 22.74 -7.63 -59.71
CA LEU A 25 23.14 -6.66 -58.69
C LEU A 25 22.21 -6.69 -57.46
N ALA A 26 20.89 -6.75 -57.67
CA ALA A 26 19.92 -6.86 -56.59
C ALA A 26 20.09 -8.17 -55.80
N ALA A 27 20.35 -9.29 -56.48
CA ALA A 27 20.62 -10.57 -55.83
C ALA A 27 21.89 -10.52 -54.97
N VAL A 28 22.97 -9.90 -55.48
CA VAL A 28 24.22 -9.69 -54.71
C VAL A 28 23.98 -8.82 -53.47
N VAL A 29 23.19 -7.75 -53.59
CA VAL A 29 22.83 -6.89 -52.44
C VAL A 29 21.99 -7.64 -51.40
N LEU A 30 21.10 -8.54 -51.83
CA LEU A 30 20.29 -9.36 -50.91
C LEU A 30 21.14 -10.40 -50.17
N ILE A 31 22.10 -11.05 -50.85
CA ILE A 31 23.05 -11.98 -50.23
C ILE A 31 23.93 -11.24 -49.21
N MET A 32 24.50 -10.09 -49.59
CA MET A 32 25.27 -9.25 -48.66
C MET A 32 24.44 -8.76 -47.46
N ARG A 33 23.13 -8.52 -47.62
CA ARG A 33 22.24 -8.19 -46.50
C ARG A 33 21.89 -9.38 -45.62
N GLN A 34 21.87 -10.61 -46.15
CA GLN A 34 21.66 -11.81 -45.34
C GLN A 34 22.89 -12.10 -44.48
N ASP A 35 24.11 -12.04 -45.06
CA ASP A 35 25.34 -12.23 -44.28
C ASP A 35 25.51 -11.17 -43.18
N ASN A 36 25.01 -9.95 -43.40
CA ASN A 36 25.07 -8.87 -42.41
C ASN A 36 23.99 -8.96 -41.30
N LYS A 37 23.06 -9.92 -41.37
CA LYS A 37 22.10 -10.22 -40.28
C LYS A 37 22.62 -11.24 -39.27
N ASP A 38 23.68 -11.98 -39.61
CA ASP A 38 24.34 -12.95 -38.72
C ASP A 38 25.53 -12.32 -37.98
N THR A 39 25.36 -11.08 -37.48
CA THR A 39 26.28 -10.51 -36.50
C THR A 39 25.88 -11.01 -35.10
N PRO A 40 26.76 -11.71 -34.37
CA PRO A 40 26.47 -12.11 -33.00
C PRO A 40 26.27 -10.84 -32.16
N LYS A 41 25.09 -10.73 -31.57
CA LYS A 41 24.72 -9.63 -30.69
C LYS A 41 25.65 -9.68 -29.47
N PRO A 42 26.35 -8.59 -29.10
CA PRO A 42 27.28 -8.59 -27.98
C PRO A 42 26.53 -8.88 -26.67
N GLU A 43 27.06 -9.80 -25.86
CA GLU A 43 26.61 -10.01 -24.47
C GLU A 43 26.68 -8.67 -23.73
N GLY A 44 25.53 -8.19 -23.26
CA GLY A 44 25.42 -6.94 -22.49
C GLY A 44 24.78 -5.74 -23.21
N ALA A 45 24.31 -5.88 -24.46
CA ALA A 45 23.44 -4.85 -25.04
C ALA A 45 22.13 -4.76 -24.24
N PRO A 46 21.65 -3.57 -23.81
CA PRO A 46 20.41 -3.45 -23.07
C PRO A 46 19.29 -4.04 -23.93
N GLU A 47 18.70 -5.14 -23.44
CA GLU A 47 17.53 -5.72 -24.04
C GLU A 47 16.47 -4.62 -24.10
N LYS A 48 15.96 -4.33 -25.30
CA LYS A 48 14.82 -3.42 -25.44
C LYS A 48 13.65 -4.11 -24.73
N ARG A 49 13.49 -3.84 -23.44
CA ARG A 49 12.37 -4.31 -22.64
C ARG A 49 11.11 -3.75 -23.29
N SER A 50 10.40 -4.59 -24.04
CA SER A 50 9.07 -4.23 -24.52
C SER A 50 8.14 -4.22 -23.32
N ILE A 51 7.05 -3.44 -23.44
CA ILE A 51 6.02 -3.36 -22.39
C ILE A 51 5.47 -4.76 -22.07
N ASP A 52 5.37 -5.63 -23.08
CA ASP A 52 4.91 -7.02 -22.93
C ASP A 52 5.84 -7.85 -22.05
N THR A 53 7.16 -7.70 -22.21
CA THR A 53 8.15 -8.39 -21.35
C THR A 53 8.08 -7.88 -19.92
N GLY A 54 7.97 -6.55 -19.73
CA GLY A 54 7.83 -5.96 -18.40
C GLY A 54 6.57 -6.39 -17.65
N LEU A 55 5.44 -6.49 -18.35
CA LEU A 55 4.18 -6.95 -17.77
C LEU A 55 4.21 -8.45 -17.45
N SER A 56 4.81 -9.25 -18.33
CA SER A 56 4.97 -10.69 -18.12
C SER A 56 5.88 -11.00 -16.93
N ASP A 57 6.98 -10.25 -16.78
CA ASP A 57 7.89 -10.35 -15.64
C ASP A 57 7.20 -9.96 -14.34
N PHE A 58 6.41 -8.88 -14.34
CA PHE A 58 5.62 -8.45 -13.19
C PHE A 58 4.60 -9.52 -12.75
N TYR A 59 3.81 -10.07 -13.67
CA TYR A 59 2.82 -11.11 -13.35
C TYR A 59 3.49 -12.40 -12.86
N ARG A 60 4.67 -12.74 -13.39
CA ARG A 60 5.44 -13.90 -12.94
C ARG A 60 5.94 -13.70 -11.51
N GLU A 61 6.48 -12.52 -11.19
CA GLU A 61 6.93 -12.17 -9.83
C GLU A 61 5.75 -12.20 -8.86
N PHE A 62 4.64 -11.55 -9.20
CA PHE A 62 3.42 -11.51 -8.39
C PHE A 62 2.85 -12.91 -8.12
N ARG A 63 2.79 -13.78 -9.14
CA ARG A 63 2.33 -15.17 -8.97
C ARG A 63 3.26 -15.99 -8.06
N MET A 64 4.57 -15.80 -8.19
CA MET A 64 5.56 -16.53 -7.40
C MET A 64 5.58 -16.06 -5.93
N SER A 65 5.27 -14.79 -5.67
CA SER A 65 5.11 -14.27 -4.31
C SER A 65 3.76 -14.62 -3.66
N SER A 66 2.77 -15.06 -4.44
CA SER A 66 1.40 -15.35 -3.97
C SER A 66 1.19 -16.79 -3.45
N SER A 67 2.21 -17.65 -3.46
CA SER A 67 2.08 -19.04 -2.98
C SER A 67 2.29 -19.21 -1.47
N ASP A 68 2.77 -18.18 -0.78
CA ASP A 68 2.67 -18.08 0.68
C ASP A 68 1.43 -17.26 1.04
N PRO A 69 0.72 -17.58 2.15
CA PRO A 69 -0.32 -16.69 2.65
C PRO A 69 0.35 -15.33 2.89
N ILE A 70 -0.08 -14.32 2.15
CA ILE A 70 0.37 -12.94 2.31
C ILE A 70 -0.05 -12.52 3.72
N ARG A 71 0.82 -12.76 4.70
CA ARG A 71 0.96 -11.84 5.82
C ARG A 71 1.56 -10.62 5.17
N GLU A 72 0.72 -9.62 4.89
CA GLU A 72 1.22 -8.32 4.46
C GLU A 72 2.37 -7.98 5.40
N PRO A 73 3.57 -7.64 4.89
CA PRO A 73 4.66 -7.25 5.75
C PRO A 73 4.09 -6.09 6.55
N THR A 74 3.88 -6.30 7.84
CA THR A 74 3.51 -5.28 8.82
C THR A 74 4.39 -4.10 8.44
N GLY A 75 3.79 -3.00 7.97
CA GLY A 75 4.57 -1.87 7.50
C GLY A 75 5.62 -1.53 8.55
N ASP A 76 6.76 -0.99 8.16
CA ASP A 76 7.92 -0.64 9.02
C ASP A 76 7.55 0.25 10.26
N PHE A 77 6.28 0.64 10.40
CA PHE A 77 5.72 1.53 11.40
C PHE A 77 4.45 1.01 12.07
N THR A 78 4.14 -0.28 11.90
CA THR A 78 3.00 -0.95 12.52
C THR A 78 3.47 -2.17 13.27
N ILE A 79 2.94 -2.38 14.47
CA ILE A 79 3.25 -3.54 15.32
C ILE A 79 1.95 -4.31 15.49
N ALA A 80 1.99 -5.62 15.26
CA ALA A 80 0.86 -6.49 15.56
C ALA A 80 0.61 -6.51 17.07
N VAL A 81 -0.62 -6.22 17.47
CA VAL A 81 -1.09 -6.34 18.85
C VAL A 81 -1.82 -7.67 18.94
N PRO A 82 -1.41 -8.58 19.85
CA PRO A 82 -2.14 -9.82 20.07
C PRO A 82 -3.58 -9.53 20.48
N ASP A 83 -4.52 -10.32 19.95
CA ASP A 83 -5.91 -10.28 20.40
C ASP A 83 -5.96 -10.58 21.91
N ALA A 84 -6.86 -9.89 22.61
CA ALA A 84 -7.07 -10.15 24.03
C ALA A 84 -7.73 -11.52 24.24
N ASP A 85 -7.34 -12.22 25.32
CA ASP A 85 -7.92 -13.51 25.70
C ASP A 85 -9.43 -13.44 25.95
N GLU A 86 -9.91 -12.27 26.39
CA GLU A 86 -11.31 -12.00 26.69
C GLU A 86 -11.87 -10.87 25.81
N PRO A 87 -13.15 -10.96 25.39
CA PRO A 87 -13.83 -9.90 24.68
C PRO A 87 -13.83 -8.58 25.45
N LEU A 88 -13.77 -7.46 24.72
CA LEU A 88 -13.77 -6.10 25.27
C LEU A 88 -14.88 -5.85 26.32
N GLU A 89 -16.08 -6.35 26.05
CA GLU A 89 -17.24 -6.21 26.94
C GLU A 89 -17.01 -6.91 28.29
N GLN A 90 -16.49 -8.13 28.30
CA GLN A 90 -16.22 -8.90 29.52
C GLN A 90 -15.17 -8.19 30.38
N ARG A 91 -14.12 -7.65 29.74
CA ARG A 91 -13.09 -6.86 30.41
C ARG A 91 -13.69 -5.60 31.06
N LEU A 92 -14.53 -4.87 30.35
CA LEU A 92 -15.19 -3.67 30.87
C LEU A 92 -16.16 -3.98 32.01
N MET A 93 -16.91 -5.08 31.92
CA MET A 93 -17.80 -5.53 32.99
C MET A 93 -17.01 -5.85 34.26
N GLY A 94 -15.87 -6.58 34.15
CA GLY A 94 -15.00 -6.90 35.28
C GLY A 94 -14.49 -5.66 36.04
N MET A 95 -14.17 -4.58 35.32
CA MET A 95 -13.68 -3.32 35.91
C MET A 95 -14.76 -2.51 36.63
N THR A 96 -16.05 -2.76 36.36
CA THR A 96 -17.15 -1.91 36.82
C THR A 96 -17.32 -1.94 38.34
N SER A 97 -16.90 -3.02 39.00
CA SER A 97 -17.09 -3.19 40.45
C SER A 97 -15.94 -2.63 41.31
N GLU A 98 -14.79 -2.31 40.73
CA GLU A 98 -13.56 -2.07 41.49
C GLU A 98 -13.23 -0.58 41.66
N LEU A 99 -13.68 0.27 40.73
CA LEU A 99 -13.25 1.67 40.65
C LEU A 99 -14.40 2.64 40.93
N LYS A 100 -14.10 3.73 41.65
CA LYS A 100 -15.04 4.84 41.80
C LYS A 100 -15.22 5.53 40.44
N PRO A 101 -16.46 5.64 39.92
CA PRO A 101 -16.72 6.26 38.64
C PRO A 101 -16.22 7.71 38.56
N VAL A 102 -15.73 8.10 37.39
CA VAL A 102 -15.42 9.50 37.08
C VAL A 102 -16.70 10.24 36.63
N SER A 103 -16.74 11.56 36.77
CA SER A 103 -17.87 12.38 36.31
C SER A 103 -18.20 12.12 34.85
N ARG A 104 -19.49 11.98 34.52
CA ARG A 104 -19.98 11.85 33.14
C ARG A 104 -19.67 13.05 32.25
N GLY A 105 -19.32 14.20 32.83
CA GLY A 105 -18.90 15.41 32.10
C GLY A 105 -17.38 15.56 31.99
N TRP A 106 -16.60 14.64 32.53
CA TRP A 106 -15.14 14.71 32.45
C TRP A 106 -14.67 14.63 30.99
N VAL A 107 -13.72 15.47 30.60
CA VAL A 107 -13.12 15.46 29.25
C VAL A 107 -11.60 15.38 29.28
N GLY A 108 -11.02 15.44 30.48
CA GLY A 108 -9.60 15.60 30.70
C GLY A 108 -9.10 17.02 30.52
N GLU A 109 -7.81 17.21 30.76
CA GLU A 109 -7.17 18.53 30.68
C GLU A 109 -6.86 18.90 29.23
N HIS A 110 -7.11 20.17 28.88
CA HIS A 110 -6.67 20.72 27.61
C HIS A 110 -5.20 21.12 27.70
N LYS A 111 -4.33 20.42 26.96
CA LYS A 111 -2.88 20.66 26.98
C LYS A 111 -2.21 20.14 25.70
N PHE A 112 -0.98 20.58 25.49
CA PHE A 112 -0.10 20.05 24.46
C PHE A 112 0.49 18.71 24.92
N ARG A 113 0.28 17.65 24.14
CA ARG A 113 0.85 16.31 24.36
C ARG A 113 1.86 16.00 23.25
N THR A 114 3.07 15.62 23.61
CA THR A 114 4.18 15.39 22.67
C THR A 114 4.35 13.91 22.40
N PHE A 115 4.06 13.47 21.19
CA PHE A 115 4.28 12.10 20.76
C PHE A 115 5.70 11.98 20.24
N GLU A 116 6.57 11.33 21.01
CA GLU A 116 7.98 11.15 20.68
C GLU A 116 8.18 10.09 19.59
N ALA A 117 9.20 10.28 18.75
CA ALA A 117 9.54 9.31 17.72
C ALA A 117 10.02 7.99 18.33
N GLY A 118 9.59 6.87 17.76
CA GLY A 118 9.89 5.51 18.23
C GLY A 118 8.91 4.95 19.27
N ASN A 119 8.13 5.80 19.95
CA ASN A 119 7.02 5.34 20.79
C ASN A 119 5.81 4.94 19.93
N THR A 120 4.89 4.17 20.51
CA THR A 120 3.63 3.85 19.84
C THR A 120 2.52 4.81 20.23
N LEU A 121 1.50 4.94 19.38
CA LEU A 121 0.32 5.75 19.70
C LEU A 121 -0.37 5.23 20.96
N ARG A 122 -0.52 3.91 21.08
CA ARG A 122 -1.08 3.27 22.27
C ARG A 122 -0.28 3.55 23.53
N SER A 123 1.05 3.45 23.49
CA SER A 123 1.88 3.66 24.68
C SER A 123 1.80 5.11 25.15
N ALA A 124 1.96 6.07 24.23
CA ALA A 124 1.90 7.49 24.53
C ALA A 124 0.54 7.92 25.09
N ILE A 125 -0.57 7.51 24.45
CA ILE A 125 -1.91 7.89 24.91
C ILE A 125 -2.26 7.22 26.24
N SER A 126 -1.78 5.99 26.48
CA SER A 126 -1.95 5.29 27.76
C SER A 126 -1.24 6.04 28.89
N GLU A 127 -0.02 6.51 28.67
CA GLU A 127 0.73 7.29 29.65
C GLU A 127 -0.02 8.58 30.01
N TYR A 128 -0.49 9.32 29.01
CA TYR A 128 -1.25 10.56 29.26
C TYR A 128 -2.58 10.32 29.98
N ALA A 129 -3.28 9.25 29.65
CA ALA A 129 -4.50 8.87 30.36
C ALA A 129 -4.21 8.54 31.83
N GLN A 130 -3.14 7.78 32.09
CA GLN A 130 -2.75 7.39 33.45
C GLN A 130 -2.40 8.60 34.32
N GLN A 131 -1.72 9.60 33.75
CA GLN A 131 -1.45 10.87 34.44
C GLN A 131 -2.73 11.60 34.87
N GLU A 132 -3.84 11.40 34.16
CA GLU A 132 -5.17 11.96 34.49
C GLU A 132 -6.06 10.96 35.26
N GLY A 133 -5.47 9.86 35.75
CA GLY A 133 -6.16 8.82 36.53
C GLY A 133 -7.15 7.99 35.71
N MET A 134 -6.90 7.85 34.40
CA MET A 134 -7.68 7.06 33.46
C MET A 134 -6.82 5.95 32.86
N GLN A 135 -7.46 4.92 32.33
CA GLN A 135 -6.77 3.84 31.59
C GLN A 135 -7.20 3.85 30.13
N VAL A 136 -6.31 3.41 29.23
CA VAL A 136 -6.65 3.20 27.81
C VAL A 136 -6.79 1.71 27.55
N ILE A 137 -7.88 1.34 26.89
CA ILE A 137 -8.11 0.01 26.36
C ILE A 137 -7.99 0.12 24.85
N TRP A 138 -6.90 -0.44 24.33
CA TRP A 138 -6.66 -0.58 22.90
C TRP A 138 -7.19 -1.94 22.45
N ASP A 139 -8.29 -1.92 21.70
CA ASP A 139 -8.98 -3.11 21.19
C ASP A 139 -8.89 -3.11 19.66
N LEU A 140 -7.66 -3.14 19.18
CA LEU A 140 -7.28 -3.19 17.77
C LEU A 140 -6.12 -4.17 17.63
N ASN A 141 -6.04 -4.83 16.48
CA ASN A 141 -5.01 -5.82 16.15
C ASN A 141 -3.65 -5.21 15.77
N GLU A 142 -3.56 -3.89 15.67
CA GLU A 142 -2.36 -3.17 15.27
C GLU A 142 -2.16 -1.91 16.12
N ASP A 143 -0.90 -1.52 16.29
CA ASP A 143 -0.44 -0.30 16.95
C ASP A 143 0.58 0.41 16.05
N PHE A 144 0.69 1.73 16.15
CA PHE A 144 1.45 2.54 15.20
C PHE A 144 2.64 3.21 15.87
N ILE A 145 3.80 3.09 15.25
CA ILE A 145 5.05 3.74 15.70
C ILE A 145 5.08 5.17 15.15
N VAL A 146 5.35 6.12 16.04
CA VAL A 146 5.53 7.52 15.70
C VAL A 146 6.85 7.69 14.95
N LYS A 147 6.78 8.12 13.69
CA LYS A 147 7.99 8.37 12.86
C LYS A 147 8.73 9.64 13.24
N HIS A 148 7.96 10.72 13.36
CA HIS A 148 8.45 12.05 13.63
C HIS A 148 7.68 12.59 14.80
N GLN A 149 8.41 13.21 15.71
CA GLN A 149 7.80 13.83 16.87
C GLN A 149 6.74 14.83 16.43
N PHE A 150 5.57 14.77 17.04
CA PHE A 150 4.51 15.73 16.82
C PHE A 150 3.85 16.12 18.15
N GLN A 151 3.14 17.24 18.13
CA GLN A 151 2.35 17.70 19.27
C GLN A 151 0.87 17.69 18.91
N MET A 152 0.06 17.23 19.84
CA MET A 152 -1.39 17.29 19.75
C MET A 152 -1.90 18.24 20.83
N GLU A 153 -2.67 19.25 20.40
CA GLU A 153 -3.33 20.21 21.29
C GLU A 153 -4.81 19.84 21.38
N ASN A 154 -5.20 19.16 22.45
CA ASN A 154 -6.60 18.83 22.71
C ASN A 154 -6.82 18.50 24.19
N ASN A 155 -8.08 18.28 24.60
CA ASN A 155 -8.39 17.57 25.83
C ASN A 155 -8.19 16.05 25.66
N MET A 156 -8.28 15.27 26.75
CA MET A 156 -7.98 13.84 26.71
C MET A 156 -8.97 13.05 25.84
N ILE A 157 -10.27 13.38 25.88
CA ILE A 157 -11.28 12.74 25.02
C ILE A 157 -11.07 13.11 23.54
N GLY A 158 -10.82 14.38 23.25
CA GLY A 158 -10.53 14.84 21.90
C GLY A 158 -9.26 14.21 21.33
N SER A 159 -8.23 14.04 22.17
CA SER A 159 -7.00 13.33 21.81
C SER A 159 -7.27 11.88 21.37
N VAL A 160 -8.15 11.17 22.07
CA VAL A 160 -8.57 9.82 21.70
C VAL A 160 -9.36 9.83 20.38
N ALA A 161 -10.23 10.82 20.18
CA ALA A 161 -11.01 10.95 18.95
C ALA A 161 -10.11 11.26 17.73
N ASP A 162 -9.12 12.14 17.90
CA ASP A 162 -8.13 12.47 16.87
C ASP A 162 -7.29 11.25 16.48
N ILE A 163 -6.80 10.48 17.47
CA ILE A 163 -6.07 9.24 17.21
C ILE A 163 -6.93 8.22 16.46
N ALA A 164 -8.16 7.98 16.93
CA ALA A 164 -9.09 7.04 16.27
C ALA A 164 -9.35 7.44 14.81
N ARG A 165 -9.60 8.73 14.53
CA ARG A 165 -9.79 9.23 13.16
C ARG A 165 -8.54 9.10 12.30
N ALA A 166 -7.36 9.34 12.87
CA ALA A 166 -6.10 9.30 12.13
C ALA A 166 -5.74 7.88 11.66
N ILE A 167 -6.11 6.86 12.44
CA ILE A 167 -5.80 5.45 12.14
C ILE A 167 -6.98 4.69 11.51
N ASP A 168 -8.16 5.31 11.37
CA ASP A 168 -9.40 4.67 10.90
C ASP A 168 -9.21 3.92 9.57
N ALA A 169 -8.50 4.54 8.63
CA ALA A 169 -8.28 3.99 7.29
C ALA A 169 -7.41 2.72 7.27
N ASN A 170 -6.75 2.38 8.37
CA ASN A 170 -5.89 1.20 8.48
C ASN A 170 -6.64 -0.06 8.92
N PHE A 171 -7.91 0.04 9.33
CA PHE A 171 -8.66 -1.09 9.87
C PHE A 171 -9.87 -1.44 9.00
N GLN A 172 -10.27 -2.71 9.05
CA GLN A 172 -11.55 -3.13 8.49
C GLN A 172 -12.68 -2.73 9.44
N GLY A 173 -13.40 -1.66 9.09
CA GLY A 173 -14.48 -1.12 9.90
C GLY A 173 -14.27 0.35 10.19
N LYS A 174 -14.95 0.87 11.23
CA LYS A 174 -14.79 2.24 11.69
C LYS A 174 -14.18 2.25 13.08
N VAL A 175 -12.96 2.73 13.22
CA VAL A 175 -12.29 2.95 14.50
C VAL A 175 -12.97 4.12 15.21
N LYS A 176 -13.40 3.86 16.44
CA LYS A 176 -14.02 4.87 17.29
C LYS A 176 -13.34 4.90 18.66
N GLY A 177 -13.28 6.10 19.21
CA GLY A 177 -12.92 6.34 20.59
C GLY A 177 -14.17 6.39 21.47
N TYR A 178 -14.10 5.85 22.69
CA TYR A 178 -15.15 5.96 23.69
C TYR A 178 -14.57 6.32 25.05
N PHE A 179 -15.37 7.02 25.85
CA PHE A 179 -15.13 7.27 27.25
C PHE A 179 -16.16 6.51 28.09
N CYS A 180 -15.67 5.65 28.98
CA CYS A 180 -16.45 4.78 29.85
C CYS A 180 -16.26 5.24 31.32
N PRO A 181 -17.19 6.06 31.87
CA PRO A 181 -17.00 6.71 33.18
C PRO A 181 -16.93 5.74 34.35
N ASN A 182 -17.67 4.63 34.28
CA ASN A 182 -17.75 3.67 35.38
C ASN A 182 -16.44 2.87 35.52
N GLN A 183 -15.76 2.60 34.42
CA GLN A 183 -14.51 1.85 34.36
C GLN A 183 -13.27 2.76 34.40
N ARG A 184 -13.46 4.09 34.41
CA ARG A 184 -12.38 5.09 34.23
C ARG A 184 -11.52 4.80 32.99
N SER A 185 -12.16 4.34 31.92
CA SER A 185 -11.47 3.85 30.72
C SER A 185 -11.76 4.72 29.50
N LEU A 186 -10.76 4.85 28.66
CA LEU A 186 -10.83 5.34 27.29
C LEU A 186 -10.64 4.13 26.38
N VAL A 187 -11.57 3.88 25.47
CA VAL A 187 -11.58 2.68 24.63
C VAL A 187 -11.37 3.10 23.19
N ILE A 188 -10.46 2.44 22.48
CA ILE A 188 -10.28 2.60 21.03
C ILE A 188 -10.54 1.23 20.41
N THR A 189 -11.57 1.12 19.58
CA THR A 189 -12.04 -0.16 19.03
C THR A 189 -12.74 0.03 17.67
N THR A 190 -12.80 -1.03 16.87
CA THR A 190 -13.72 -1.17 15.73
C THR A 190 -15.05 -1.83 16.12
N ASN A 191 -15.13 -2.44 17.31
CA ASN A 191 -16.25 -3.24 17.79
C ASN A 191 -17.19 -2.41 18.68
N GLU A 192 -18.39 -2.11 18.18
CA GLU A 192 -19.42 -1.38 18.95
C GLU A 192 -20.45 -2.36 19.54
N SER A 193 -20.18 -2.84 20.76
CA SER A 193 -21.11 -3.70 21.51
C SER A 193 -22.26 -2.91 22.17
N ASP A 194 -23.32 -3.61 22.56
CA ASP A 194 -24.44 -3.00 23.30
C ASP A 194 -24.00 -2.38 24.63
N PHE A 195 -23.05 -3.02 25.31
CA PHE A 195 -22.48 -2.49 26.54
C PHE A 195 -21.82 -1.11 26.32
N ILE A 196 -21.01 -0.98 25.27
CA ILE A 196 -20.34 0.29 24.94
C ILE A 196 -21.37 1.37 24.63
N ARG A 197 -22.42 1.05 23.87
CA ARG A 197 -23.49 1.99 23.53
C ARG A 197 -24.26 2.48 24.75
N GLN A 198 -24.44 1.63 25.76
CA GLN A 198 -25.24 1.95 26.95
C GLN A 198 -24.42 2.63 28.05
N HIS A 199 -23.15 2.24 28.22
CA HIS A 199 -22.33 2.65 29.36
C HIS A 199 -21.21 3.62 29.02
N CYS A 200 -20.89 3.80 27.75
CA CYS A 200 -19.83 4.70 27.29
C CYS A 200 -20.40 5.81 26.39
N ARG A 201 -19.64 6.89 26.24
CA ARG A 201 -19.93 7.95 25.26
C ARG A 201 -18.86 7.95 24.18
N GLU A 202 -19.24 8.13 22.93
CA GLU A 202 -18.27 8.32 21.84
C GLU A 202 -17.45 9.60 22.08
N ALA A 203 -16.14 9.49 21.87
CA ALA A 203 -15.21 10.60 21.90
C ALA A 203 -15.36 11.42 20.61
N LYS A 204 -15.49 12.74 20.73
CA LYS A 204 -15.70 13.65 19.60
C LYS A 204 -14.68 14.75 19.60
#